data_AF-A0A9D8SD15-F1
#
_entry.id   AF-A0A9D8SD15-F1
#
_cell.length_a   1.000
_cell.length_b   1.000
_cell.length_c   1.000
_cell.angle_alpha   90.00
_cell.angle_beta   90.00
_cell.angle_gamma   90.00
#
_symmetry.space_group_name_H-M   'P 1'
#
loop_
_entity.id
_entity.type
_entity.pdbx_description
1 polymer ?
#
loop_
_entity_poly.entity_id
_entity_poly.type
_entity_poly.pdbx_seq_one_letter_code
_entity_poly.pdbx_strand_id
1 'polypeptide(L)'
;MLFSSLTFIYIFMPILCILYFIIKNQIWRRAILTVFSLLFYSWGEPIFVLLMIGSVAVNYISGRFIGETEDPVKKKAYMIVSVALNLVILGIFKYIPMIVETLNLIPSISLEVPNIPLPLGISFYTFQAMSYMIDVYRGDTP
;
A
#
# COMPACT_ATOMS: atom_id res chain seq x y z
N MET A 1 -15.54 -3.38 -0.49
CA MET A 1 -16.65 -4.36 -0.57
C MET A 1 -16.01 -5.73 -0.57
N LEU A 2 -16.73 -6.79 -0.22
CA LEU A 2 -16.23 -8.15 -0.51
C LEU A 2 -16.50 -8.49 -1.98
N PHE A 3 -15.59 -9.20 -2.63
CA PHE A 3 -15.79 -9.67 -4.01
C PHE A 3 -17.01 -10.60 -4.14
N SER A 4 -17.31 -11.37 -3.09
CA SER A 4 -18.48 -12.25 -3.02
C SER A 4 -19.79 -11.54 -2.67
N SER A 5 -19.78 -10.22 -2.42
CA SER A 5 -20.99 -9.49 -2.04
C SER A 5 -21.92 -9.27 -3.23
N LEU A 6 -23.23 -9.34 -2.99
CA LEU A 6 -24.26 -9.03 -3.99
C LEU A 6 -24.08 -7.62 -4.56
N THR A 7 -23.75 -6.65 -3.72
CA THR A 7 -23.44 -5.27 -4.12
C THR A 7 -22.28 -5.21 -5.12
N PHE A 8 -21.23 -6.01 -4.90
CA PHE A 8 -20.11 -6.05 -5.85
C PHE A 8 -20.53 -6.66 -7.19
N ILE A 9 -21.18 -7.83 -7.16
CA ILE A 9 -21.50 -8.62 -8.36
C ILE A 9 -22.57 -7.93 -9.21
N TYR A 10 -23.62 -7.38 -8.60
CA TYR A 10 -24.79 -6.87 -9.33
C TYR A 10 -24.78 -5.35 -9.56
N ILE A 11 -24.00 -4.59 -8.81
CA ILE A 11 -23.98 -3.12 -8.92
C ILE A 11 -22.60 -2.64 -9.35
N PHE A 12 -21.57 -2.91 -8.53
CA PHE A 12 -20.24 -2.35 -8.73
C PHE A 12 -19.58 -2.84 -10.04
N MET A 13 -19.53 -4.16 -10.24
CA MET A 13 -18.87 -4.77 -11.39
C MET A 13 -19.56 -4.42 -12.72
N PRO A 14 -20.90 -4.51 -12.86
CA PRO A 14 -21.56 -4.14 -14.11
C PRO A 14 -21.35 -2.67 -14.47
N ILE A 15 -21.44 -1.75 -13.50
CA ILE A 15 -21.18 -0.32 -13.72
C ILE A 15 -19.74 -0.10 -14.21
N LEU A 16 -18.76 -0.71 -13.54
CA LEU A 16 -17.35 -0.62 -13.94
C LEU A 16 -17.14 -1.13 -15.38
N CYS A 17 -17.69 -2.30 -15.71
CA CYS A 17 -17.57 -2.88 -17.05
C CYS A 17 -18.21 -1.98 -18.12
N ILE A 18 -19.43 -1.50 -17.89
CA ILE A 18 -20.14 -0.62 -18.82
C ILE A 18 -19.31 0.66 -19.09
N LEU A 19 -18.85 1.32 -18.02
CA LEU A 19 -18.03 2.53 -18.16
C LEU A 19 -16.71 2.25 -18.88
N TYR A 20 -16.04 1.14 -18.55
CA TYR A 20 -14.80 0.73 -19.19
C TYR A 20 -14.94 0.52 -20.70
N PHE A 21 -16.01 -0.14 -21.15
CA PHE A 21 -16.24 -0.44 -22.57
C PHE A 21 -16.75 0.76 -23.38
N ILE A 22 -17.56 1.64 -22.77
CA ILE A 22 -18.07 2.85 -23.45
C ILE A 22 -16.92 3.85 -23.72
N ILE A 23 -15.97 3.95 -22.80
CA ILE A 23 -14.94 4.98 -22.86
C ILE A 23 -13.80 4.54 -23.79
N LYS A 24 -13.71 5.21 -24.93
CA LYS A 24 -12.70 4.95 -25.97
C LYS A 24 -11.36 5.60 -25.68
N ASN A 25 -11.34 6.69 -24.92
CA ASN A 25 -10.10 7.39 -24.57
C ASN A 25 -9.34 6.60 -23.49
N GLN A 26 -8.09 6.24 -23.80
CA GLN A 26 -7.24 5.42 -22.92
C GLN A 26 -6.91 6.07 -21.58
N ILE A 27 -6.76 7.40 -21.54
CA ILE A 27 -6.44 8.13 -20.31
C ILE A 27 -7.63 8.04 -19.34
N TRP A 28 -8.83 8.36 -19.83
CA TRP A 28 -10.05 8.29 -19.03
C TRP A 28 -10.38 6.87 -18.59
N ARG A 29 -10.09 5.87 -19.44
CA ARG A 29 -10.25 4.46 -19.08
C ARG A 29 -9.37 4.05 -17.91
N ARG A 30 -8.08 4.43 -17.94
CA ARG A 30 -7.15 4.20 -16.80
C ARG A 30 -7.61 4.92 -15.55
N ALA A 31 -8.02 6.19 -15.68
CA ALA A 31 -8.51 6.98 -14.56
C ALA A 31 -9.73 6.32 -13.89
N ILE A 32 -10.70 5.82 -14.67
CA ILE A 32 -11.89 5.14 -14.12
C ILE A 32 -11.52 3.84 -13.43
N LEU A 33 -10.64 3.03 -14.02
CA LEU A 33 -10.15 1.83 -13.36
C LEU A 33 -9.48 2.16 -12.02
N THR A 34 -8.68 3.21 -11.96
CA THR A 34 -8.04 3.67 -10.72
C THR A 34 -9.09 4.15 -9.70
N VAL A 35 -10.01 5.02 -10.10
CA VAL A 35 -11.05 5.56 -9.22
C VAL A 35 -11.93 4.44 -8.67
N PHE A 36 -12.41 3.52 -9.51
CA PHE A 36 -13.20 2.39 -9.04
C PHE A 36 -12.39 1.46 -8.13
N SER A 37 -11.13 1.20 -8.44
CA SER A 37 -10.26 0.40 -7.56
C SER A 37 -10.12 1.05 -6.18
N LEU A 38 -9.94 2.37 -6.13
CA LEU A 38 -9.88 3.12 -4.86
C LEU A 38 -11.22 3.09 -4.12
N LEU A 39 -12.35 3.25 -4.81
CA LEU A 39 -13.69 3.15 -4.21
C LEU A 39 -13.97 1.74 -3.65
N PHE A 40 -13.55 0.70 -4.38
CA PHE A 40 -13.69 -0.68 -3.92
C PHE A 40 -12.90 -0.91 -2.63
N TYR A 41 -11.66 -0.40 -2.60
CA TYR A 41 -10.76 -0.47 -1.46
C TYR A 41 -11.28 0.34 -0.26
N SER A 42 -11.82 1.55 -0.49
CA SER A 42 -12.31 2.46 0.54
C SER A 42 -13.60 2.05 1.21
N TRP A 43 -14.34 1.12 0.63
CA TRP A 43 -15.68 0.75 1.08
C TRP A 43 -15.72 0.14 2.49
N GLY A 44 -14.64 -0.54 2.92
CA GLY A 44 -14.56 -1.08 4.27
C GLY A 44 -14.06 -0.04 5.27
N GLU A 45 -12.86 0.49 4.99
CA GLU A 45 -12.18 1.44 5.87
C GLU A 45 -11.62 2.61 5.04
N PRO A 46 -12.40 3.69 4.85
CA PRO A 46 -12.03 4.77 3.92
C PRO A 46 -10.77 5.52 4.35
N ILE A 47 -10.50 5.58 5.66
CA ILE A 47 -9.35 6.29 6.22
C ILE A 47 -8.03 5.66 5.77
N PHE A 48 -7.95 4.33 5.66
CA PHE A 48 -6.70 3.65 5.27
C PHE A 48 -6.37 3.77 3.79
N VAL A 49 -7.32 4.19 2.96
CA VAL A 49 -7.04 4.51 1.56
C VAL A 49 -6.10 5.71 1.47
N LEU A 50 -6.26 6.68 2.36
CA LEU A 50 -5.36 7.84 2.42
C LEU A 50 -3.95 7.41 2.81
N LEU A 51 -3.82 6.45 3.73
CA LEU A 51 -2.54 5.87 4.10
C LEU A 51 -1.91 5.14 2.90
N MET A 52 -2.67 4.35 2.15
CA MET A 52 -2.20 3.67 0.95
C MET A 52 -1.74 4.68 -0.12
N ILE A 53 -2.56 5.69 -0.43
CA ILE A 53 -2.21 6.72 -1.43
C ILE A 53 -0.96 7.49 -0.99
N GLY A 54 -0.88 7.88 0.29
CA GLY A 54 0.29 8.54 0.86
C GLY A 54 1.54 7.67 0.77
N SER A 55 1.42 6.38 1.10
CA SER A 55 2.51 5.41 0.96
C SER A 55 2.96 5.28 -0.48
N VAL A 56 2.03 5.16 -1.45
CA VAL A 56 2.36 5.11 -2.89
C VAL A 56 3.08 6.39 -3.33
N ALA A 57 2.60 7.57 -2.92
CA ALA A 57 3.21 8.84 -3.28
C ALA A 57 4.64 8.97 -2.73
N VAL A 58 4.84 8.67 -1.44
CA VAL A 58 6.17 8.71 -0.81
C VAL A 58 7.12 7.73 -1.48
N ASN A 59 6.68 6.49 -1.72
CA ASN A 59 7.51 5.47 -2.38
C ASN A 59 7.84 5.83 -3.83
N TYR A 60 6.90 6.41 -4.58
CA TYR A 60 7.14 6.89 -5.93
C TYR A 60 8.19 8.01 -5.95
N ILE A 61 8.06 9.00 -5.07
CA ILE A 61 9.00 10.11 -4.95
C ILE A 61 10.39 9.59 -4.54
N SER A 62 10.46 8.69 -3.56
CA SER A 62 11.70 8.03 -3.16
C SER A 62 12.36 7.28 -4.31
N GLY A 63 11.58 6.51 -5.09
CA GLY A 63 12.07 5.82 -6.28
C GLY A 63 12.68 6.79 -7.30
N ARG A 64 11.99 7.91 -7.59
CA ARG A 64 12.52 8.97 -8.47
C ARG A 64 13.85 9.53 -7.98
N PHE A 65 13.97 9.86 -6.69
CA PHE A 65 15.23 10.33 -6.11
C PHE A 65 16.35 9.29 -6.20
N ILE A 66 16.05 8.01 -5.99
CA ILE A 66 17.01 6.91 -6.15
C ILE A 66 17.47 6.81 -7.61
N GLY A 67 16.55 6.93 -8.57
CA GLY A 67 16.84 6.84 -10.01
C GLY A 67 17.67 8.02 -10.54
N GLU A 68 17.42 9.23 -10.04
CA GLU A 68 18.10 10.47 -10.46
C GLU A 68 19.46 10.71 -9.77
N THR A 69 19.78 9.94 -8.72
CA THR A 69 21.04 10.09 -7.98
C THR A 69 22.18 9.31 -8.64
N GLU A 70 23.21 10.02 -9.10
CA GLU A 70 24.42 9.40 -9.69
C GLU A 70 25.41 8.88 -8.64
N ASP A 71 25.46 9.52 -7.46
CA ASP A 71 26.37 9.13 -6.37
C ASP A 71 25.91 7.78 -5.77
N PRO A 72 26.72 6.71 -5.89
CA PRO A 72 26.34 5.37 -5.45
C PRO A 72 26.09 5.28 -3.94
N VAL A 73 26.78 6.10 -3.13
CA VAL A 73 26.61 6.09 -1.67
C VAL A 73 25.27 6.71 -1.29
N LYS A 74 24.93 7.86 -1.88
CA LYS A 74 23.64 8.54 -1.65
C LYS A 74 22.48 7.71 -2.18
N LYS A 75 22.63 7.13 -3.36
CA LYS A 75 21.64 6.25 -3.99
C LYS A 75 21.30 5.06 -3.07
N LYS A 76 22.33 4.41 -2.51
CA LYS A 76 22.16 3.33 -1.53
C LYS A 76 21.51 3.80 -0.23
N ALA A 77 21.89 4.98 0.27
CA ALA A 77 21.27 5.55 1.47
C ALA A 77 19.77 5.81 1.28
N TYR A 78 19.36 6.43 0.16
CA TYR A 78 17.94 6.66 -0.13
C TYR A 78 17.13 5.38 -0.23
N MET A 79 17.68 4.34 -0.85
CA MET A 79 17.05 3.02 -0.88
C MET A 79 16.88 2.45 0.53
N ILE A 80 17.93 2.46 1.36
CA ILE A 80 17.88 1.93 2.74
C ILE A 80 16.86 2.68 3.57
N VAL A 81 16.88 4.02 3.54
CA VAL A 81 15.92 4.84 4.30
C VAL A 81 14.50 4.54 3.87
N SER A 82 14.24 4.44 2.57
CA SER A 82 12.89 4.21 2.06
C SER A 82 12.39 2.80 2.40
N VAL A 83 13.24 1.78 2.30
CA VAL A 83 12.91 0.41 2.76
C VAL A 83 12.65 0.40 4.27
N ALA A 84 13.48 1.08 5.07
CA ALA A 84 13.29 1.17 6.51
C ALA A 84 11.95 1.83 6.88
N LEU A 85 11.56 2.91 6.20
CA LEU A 85 10.25 3.56 6.40
C LEU A 85 9.09 2.61 6.13
N ASN A 86 9.15 1.83 5.05
CA ASN A 86 8.13 0.83 4.73
C ASN A 86 8.05 -0.28 5.80
N LEU A 87 9.21 -0.77 6.27
CA LEU A 87 9.27 -1.76 7.35
C LEU A 87 8.76 -1.21 8.68
N VAL A 88 8.99 0.07 8.99
CA VAL A 88 8.46 0.72 10.20
C VAL A 88 6.94 0.79 10.12
N ILE A 89 6.37 1.24 8.99
CA ILE A 89 4.91 1.28 8.80
C ILE A 89 4.33 -0.12 8.94
N LEU A 90 4.93 -1.12 8.30
CA LEU A 90 4.48 -2.50 8.42
C LEU A 90 4.61 -3.02 9.85
N GLY A 91 5.71 -2.71 10.54
CA GLY A 91 5.97 -3.05 11.94
C GLY A 91 4.86 -2.53 12.85
N ILE A 92 4.54 -1.23 12.74
CA ILE A 92 3.53 -0.56 13.57
C ILE A 92 2.16 -1.19 13.37
N PHE A 93 1.69 -1.29 12.13
CA PHE A 93 0.32 -1.73 11.87
C PHE A 93 0.14 -3.25 11.98
N LYS A 94 1.13 -4.03 11.54
CA LYS A 94 1.00 -5.49 11.44
C LYS A 94 1.54 -6.23 12.65
N TYR A 95 2.66 -5.78 13.21
CA TYR A 95 3.45 -6.58 14.15
C TYR A 95 3.38 -6.09 15.59
N ILE A 96 3.23 -4.79 15.86
CA ILE A 96 3.17 -4.28 17.25
C ILE A 96 2.04 -4.96 18.05
N PRO A 97 0.77 -4.99 17.61
CA PRO A 97 -0.29 -5.63 18.41
C PRO A 97 0.01 -7.10 18.72
N MET A 98 0.45 -7.86 17.71
CA MET A 98 0.82 -9.27 17.84
C MET A 98 2.02 -9.48 18.80
N ILE A 99 3.03 -8.62 18.74
CA ILE A 99 4.20 -8.68 19.63
C ILE A 99 3.76 -8.43 21.08
N VAL A 100 2.93 -7.41 21.31
CA VAL A 100 2.44 -7.07 22.66
C VAL A 100 1.57 -8.20 23.21
N GLU A 101 0.67 -8.77 22.40
CA GLU A 101 -0.11 -9.96 22.76
C GLU A 101 0.78 -11.14 23.14
N THR A 102 1.85 -11.38 22.37
CA THR A 102 2.81 -12.46 22.64
C THR A 102 3.57 -12.23 23.94
N LEU A 103 4.00 -11.00 24.22
CA LEU A 103 4.70 -10.64 25.44
C LEU A 103 3.82 -10.79 26.68
N ASN A 104 2.52 -10.50 26.57
CA ASN A 104 1.54 -10.68 27.65
C ASN A 104 1.27 -12.15 28.01
N LEU A 105 1.76 -13.12 27.21
CA LEU A 105 1.75 -14.54 27.61
C LEU A 105 2.78 -14.83 28.71
N ILE A 106 3.75 -13.93 28.93
CA ILE A 106 4.75 -14.06 29.99
C ILE A 106 4.11 -13.55 31.30
N PRO A 107 4.02 -14.37 32.37
CA PRO A 107 3.31 -14.02 33.60
C PRO A 107 3.77 -12.72 34.29
N SER A 108 4.97 -12.25 33.99
CA SER A 108 5.60 -11.07 34.58
C SER A 108 5.35 -9.78 33.78
N ILE A 109 4.71 -9.87 32.62
CA ILE A 109 4.53 -8.74 31.69
C ILE A 109 3.04 -8.44 31.56
N SER A 110 2.67 -7.16 31.71
CA SER A 110 1.32 -6.66 31.47
C SER A 110 1.40 -5.34 30.72
N LEU A 111 1.34 -5.43 29.40
CA LEU A 111 1.33 -4.31 28.48
C LEU A 111 -0.06 -4.13 27.90
N GLU A 112 -0.48 -2.89 27.71
CA GLU A 112 -1.73 -2.59 27.01
C GLU A 112 -1.57 -2.91 25.53
N VAL A 113 -2.44 -3.78 25.00
CA VAL A 113 -2.42 -4.14 23.57
C VAL A 113 -2.96 -2.95 22.77
N PRO A 114 -2.14 -2.33 21.90
CA PRO A 114 -2.60 -1.19 21.14
C PRO A 114 -3.63 -1.64 20.10
N ASN A 115 -4.82 -1.04 20.14
CA ASN A 115 -5.88 -1.29 19.17
C ASN A 115 -5.62 -0.51 17.87
N ILE A 116 -4.74 -1.05 17.03
CA ILE A 116 -4.39 -0.47 15.74
C ILE A 116 -5.20 -1.21 14.65
N PRO A 117 -6.14 -0.56 13.96
CA PRO A 117 -6.91 -1.24 12.93
C PRO A 117 -6.01 -1.56 11.74
N LEU A 118 -6.13 -2.79 11.22
CA LEU A 118 -5.22 -3.30 10.20
C LEU A 118 -5.68 -2.92 8.79
N PRO A 119 -4.89 -2.16 8.01
CA PRO A 119 -5.25 -1.84 6.64
C PRO A 119 -5.23 -3.10 5.78
N LEU A 120 -6.31 -3.30 5.01
CA LEU A 120 -6.41 -4.46 4.12
C LEU A 120 -5.26 -4.45 3.12
N GLY A 121 -4.52 -5.55 3.02
CA GLY A 121 -3.44 -5.67 2.04
C GLY A 121 -2.19 -4.83 2.33
N ILE A 122 -2.00 -4.30 3.55
CA ILE A 122 -0.80 -3.54 3.93
C ILE A 122 0.50 -4.24 3.59
N SER A 123 0.59 -5.54 3.87
CA SER A 123 1.77 -6.31 3.50
C SER A 123 2.01 -6.28 2.00
N PHE A 124 0.96 -6.47 1.18
CA PHE A 124 1.09 -6.56 -0.27
C PHE A 124 1.62 -5.26 -0.89
N TYR A 125 0.96 -4.12 -0.63
CA TYR A 125 1.40 -2.87 -1.24
C TYR A 125 2.74 -2.39 -0.68
N THR A 126 3.06 -2.68 0.59
CA THR A 126 4.36 -2.33 1.18
C THR A 126 5.49 -3.14 0.56
N PHE A 127 5.32 -4.47 0.37
CA PHE A 127 6.33 -5.28 -0.31
C PHE A 127 6.47 -4.91 -1.79
N GLN A 128 5.37 -4.60 -2.47
CA GLN A 128 5.40 -4.12 -3.85
C GLN A 128 6.16 -2.80 -3.98
N ALA A 129 5.93 -1.87 -3.05
CA ALA A 129 6.62 -0.58 -3.02
C ALA A 129 8.12 -0.73 -2.74
N MET A 130 8.49 -1.64 -1.82
CA MET A 130 9.90 -1.97 -1.59
C MET A 130 10.55 -2.62 -2.80
N SER A 131 9.87 -3.54 -3.49
CA SER A 131 10.37 -4.12 -4.75
C SER A 131 10.67 -3.02 -5.76
N TYR A 132 9.72 -2.13 -6.01
CA TYR A 132 9.90 -1.00 -6.91
C TYR A 132 11.17 -0.20 -6.61
N MET A 133 11.39 0.21 -5.36
CA MET A 133 12.58 0.99 -5.00
C MET A 133 13.89 0.22 -5.13
N ILE A 134 13.88 -1.09 -4.86
CA ILE A 134 15.04 -1.96 -5.04
C ILE A 134 15.34 -2.13 -6.53
N ASP A 135 14.32 -2.28 -7.36
CA ASP A 135 14.45 -2.42 -8.81
C ASP A 135 14.99 -1.13 -9.43
N VAL A 136 14.52 0.05 -9.00
CA VAL A 136 15.09 1.35 -9.41
C VAL A 136 16.53 1.52 -8.92
N TYR A 137 16.85 1.06 -7.71
CA TYR A 137 18.22 1.08 -7.20
C TYR A 137 19.16 0.25 -8.09
N ARG A 138 18.71 -0.94 -8.52
CA ARG A 138 19.46 -1.87 -9.39
C ARG A 138 19.53 -1.41 -10.85
N GLY A 139 18.61 -0.54 -11.28
CA GLY A 139 18.45 -0.16 -12.68
C GLY A 139 17.64 -1.18 -13.49
N ASP A 140 16.90 -2.07 -12.82
CA ASP A 140 16.01 -3.05 -13.46
C ASP A 140 14.70 -2.39 -13.93
N THR A 141 14.41 -1.17 -13.48
CA THR A 141 13.20 -0.39 -13.81
C THR A 141 13.55 1.11 -13.81
N PRO A 142 12.93 1.92 -14.70
CA PRO A 142 13.13 3.37 -14.78
C PRO A 142 12.67 4.16 -13.55
#